data_AF-A0AAV2QJG1-F1
#
_entry.id   AF-A0AAV2QJG1-F1
#
_cell.length_a   1.000
_cell.length_b   1.000
_cell.length_c   1.000
_cell.angle_alpha   90.00
_cell.angle_beta   90.00
_cell.angle_gamma   90.00
#
_symmetry.space_group_name_H-M   'P 1'
#
loop_
_entity.id
_entity.type
_entity.pdbx_description
1 polymer ?
#
loop_
_entity_poly.entity_id
_entity_poly.type
_entity_poly.pdbx_seq_one_letter_code
_entity_poly.pdbx_strand_id
1 'polypeptide(L)'
;QQCDKAFSWNSYLIKHQKTHNGERQYQCSQCDKAFLHKHHILLHQRTHTGEKPYQCSQCDKAFSQRGTLIDHQITHTGMKPYQCSLCDKAFLHNYSLKIHHRTHTGEKPYQCSQCDKAFSQRGNLISHQKTHTGEKP
;
A
#
# COMPACT_ATOMS: atom_id res chain seq x y z
N GLN A 1 3.20 22.94 6.40
CA GLN A 1 3.97 22.09 7.35
C GLN A 1 5.17 21.56 6.59
N GLN A 2 6.38 21.82 7.09
CA GLN A 2 7.65 21.47 6.44
C GLN A 2 8.11 20.12 6.99
N CYS A 3 8.51 19.18 6.11
CA CYS A 3 9.10 17.91 6.55
C CYS A 3 10.61 17.92 6.32
N ASP A 4 11.36 17.24 7.18
CA ASP A 4 12.84 17.19 7.19
C ASP A 4 13.44 16.32 6.06
N LYS A 5 12.98 16.53 4.83
CA LYS A 5 13.53 15.87 3.64
C LYS A 5 14.54 16.79 2.97
N ALA A 6 15.80 16.36 2.94
CA ALA A 6 16.85 16.99 2.17
C ALA A 6 16.86 16.48 0.72
N PHE A 7 17.06 17.39 -0.24
CA PHE A 7 17.14 17.06 -1.67
C PHE A 7 18.42 17.64 -2.26
N SER A 8 19.15 16.83 -3.01
CA SER A 8 20.40 17.25 -3.67
C SER A 8 20.17 18.21 -4.85
N TRP A 9 18.93 18.30 -5.36
CA TRP A 9 18.59 19.13 -6.51
C TRP A 9 17.37 20.00 -6.21
N ASN A 10 17.46 21.29 -6.54
CA ASN A 10 16.39 22.26 -6.33
C ASN A 10 15.10 21.89 -7.09
N SER A 11 15.22 21.28 -8.27
CA SER A 11 14.08 20.80 -9.05
C SER A 11 13.26 19.72 -8.31
N TYR A 12 13.90 18.88 -7.50
CA TYR A 12 13.22 17.90 -6.65
C TYR A 12 12.61 18.53 -5.41
N LEU A 13 13.28 19.51 -4.80
CA LEU A 13 12.71 20.29 -3.70
C LEU A 13 11.43 21.01 -4.12
N ILE A 14 11.43 21.69 -5.26
CA ILE A 14 10.24 22.39 -5.79
C ILE A 14 9.09 21.40 -6.06
N LYS A 15 9.38 20.23 -6.66
CA LYS A 15 8.38 19.18 -6.86
C LYS A 15 7.84 18.64 -5.54
N HIS A 16 8.71 18.48 -4.55
CA HIS A 16 8.33 18.02 -3.22
C HIS A 16 7.47 19.05 -2.48
N GLN A 17 7.77 20.34 -2.56
CA GLN A 17 6.96 21.39 -1.93
C GLN A 17 5.50 21.38 -2.43
N LYS A 18 5.27 21.06 -3.71
CA LYS A 18 3.90 20.88 -4.25
C LYS A 18 3.12 19.75 -3.56
N THR A 19 3.80 18.77 -2.96
CA THR A 19 3.14 17.71 -2.18
C THR A 19 2.56 18.23 -0.86
N HIS A 20 3.10 19.33 -0.31
CA HIS A 20 2.63 19.93 0.95
C HIS A 20 1.46 20.89 0.76
N ASN A 21 1.37 21.57 -0.38
CA ASN A 21 0.27 22.48 -0.66
C ASN A 21 -1.05 21.77 -0.97
N GLY A 22 -1.03 20.44 -1.18
CA GLY A 22 -2.24 19.64 -1.36
C GLY A 22 -3.06 19.96 -2.62
N GLU A 23 -2.58 20.84 -3.50
CA GLU A 23 -3.26 21.22 -4.75
C GLU A 23 -3.33 20.02 -5.70
N ARG A 24 -4.40 19.24 -5.58
CA ARG A 24 -4.70 18.10 -6.44
C ARG A 24 -5.35 18.61 -7.72
N GLN A 25 -4.53 18.99 -8.68
CA GLN A 25 -4.95 19.62 -9.93
C GLN A 25 -5.68 18.67 -10.89
N TYR A 26 -5.55 17.36 -10.71
CA TYR A 26 -6.11 16.36 -11.63
C TYR A 26 -7.29 15.63 -10.99
N GLN A 27 -8.51 16.03 -11.33
CA GLN A 27 -9.75 15.44 -10.82
C GLN A 27 -10.23 14.30 -11.72
N CYS A 28 -10.66 13.19 -11.12
CA CYS A 28 -11.32 12.11 -11.83
C CYS A 28 -12.74 12.53 -12.21
N SER A 29 -13.16 12.25 -13.45
CA SER A 29 -14.52 12.53 -13.91
C SER A 29 -15.56 11.49 -13.47
N GLN A 30 -15.10 10.35 -12.93
CA GLN A 30 -15.94 9.20 -12.58
C GLN A 30 -16.07 8.99 -11.07
N CYS A 31 -15.34 9.75 -10.25
CA CYS A 31 -15.46 9.75 -8.79
C CYS A 31 -14.79 11.00 -8.19
N ASP A 32 -14.99 11.23 -6.90
CA ASP A 32 -14.50 12.43 -6.19
C ASP A 32 -12.98 12.44 -5.91
N LYS A 33 -12.21 11.54 -6.52
CA LYS A 33 -10.76 11.44 -6.29
C LYS A 33 -10.01 12.46 -7.14
N ALA A 34 -9.10 13.17 -6.49
CA ALA A 34 -8.17 14.09 -7.14
C ALA A 34 -6.70 13.71 -6.86
N PHE A 35 -5.83 13.99 -7.83
CA PHE A 35 -4.43 13.58 -7.85
C PHE A 35 -3.50 14.78 -8.09
N LEU A 36 -2.28 14.70 -7.57
CA LEU A 36 -1.24 15.71 -7.74
C LEU A 36 -0.57 15.66 -9.13
N HIS A 37 -0.56 14.49 -9.76
CA HIS A 37 0.19 14.26 -11.00
C HIS A 37 -0.69 13.60 -12.07
N LYS A 38 -0.50 14.03 -13.33
CA LYS A 38 -1.23 13.50 -14.49
C LYS A 38 -1.10 11.98 -14.62
N HIS A 39 0.10 11.43 -14.40
CA HIS A 39 0.29 9.98 -14.52
C HIS A 39 -0.51 9.19 -13.48
N HIS A 40 -0.71 9.74 -12.27
CA HIS A 40 -1.49 9.07 -11.22
C HIS A 40 -2.98 9.01 -11.56
N ILE A 41 -3.56 10.09 -12.12
CA ILE A 41 -4.96 10.06 -12.57
C ILE A 41 -5.16 9.08 -13.73
N LEU A 42 -4.24 9.04 -14.71
CA LEU A 42 -4.33 8.10 -15.83
C LEU A 42 -4.30 6.65 -15.33
N LEU A 43 -3.42 6.37 -14.38
CA LEU A 43 -3.37 5.06 -13.74
C LEU A 43 -4.64 4.75 -12.94
N HIS A 44 -5.17 5.73 -12.23
CA HIS A 44 -6.43 5.59 -11.50
C HIS A 44 -7.61 5.35 -12.44
N GLN A 45 -7.67 5.98 -13.61
CA GLN A 45 -8.76 5.75 -14.58
C GLN A 45 -8.88 4.28 -14.97
N ARG A 46 -7.78 3.51 -14.95
CA ARG A 46 -7.81 2.05 -15.16
C ARG A 46 -8.65 1.30 -14.14
N THR A 47 -8.86 1.86 -12.94
CA THR A 47 -9.76 1.24 -11.94
C THR A 47 -11.22 1.33 -12.33
N HIS A 48 -11.58 2.28 -13.20
CA HIS A 48 -12.93 2.41 -13.72
C HIS A 48 -13.12 1.60 -15.01
N THR A 49 -12.15 1.65 -15.92
CA THR A 49 -12.23 0.95 -17.21
C THR A 49 -11.92 -0.55 -17.10
N GLY A 50 -11.25 -0.98 -16.03
CA GLY A 50 -10.75 -2.34 -15.89
C GLY A 50 -9.52 -2.64 -16.75
N GLU A 51 -8.93 -1.64 -17.40
CA GLU A 51 -7.77 -1.82 -18.28
C GLU A 51 -6.57 -2.42 -17.52
N LYS A 52 -6.07 -3.54 -18.04
CA LYS A 52 -4.96 -4.30 -17.47
C LYS A 52 -3.93 -4.61 -18.57
N PRO A 53 -3.11 -3.62 -18.97
CA PRO A 53 -2.24 -3.77 -20.13
C PRO A 53 -1.03 -4.69 -19.87
N TYR A 54 -0.78 -5.08 -18.61
CA TYR A 54 0.38 -5.90 -18.25
C TYR A 54 -0.06 -7.35 -18.00
N GLN A 55 0.08 -8.20 -19.02
CA GLN A 55 -0.25 -9.63 -18.93
C GLN A 55 0.92 -10.44 -18.35
N CYS A 56 0.60 -11.44 -17.53
CA CYS A 56 1.56 -12.44 -17.09
C CYS A 56 1.81 -13.44 -18.22
N SER A 57 3.08 -13.75 -18.48
CA SER A 57 3.44 -14.77 -19.48
C SER A 57 3.28 -16.21 -18.98
N GLN A 58 3.03 -16.40 -17.68
CA GLN A 58 2.96 -17.72 -17.03
C GLN A 58 1.53 -18.10 -16.59
N CYS A 59 0.56 -17.19 -16.69
CA CYS A 59 -0.86 -17.45 -16.43
C CYS A 59 -1.75 -16.35 -17.03
N ASP A 60 -3.07 -16.54 -17.03
CA ASP A 60 -4.03 -15.61 -17.65
C ASP A 60 -4.28 -14.32 -16.85
N LYS A 61 -3.47 -14.05 -15.81
CA LYS A 61 -3.63 -12.85 -14.99
C LYS A 61 -3.03 -11.62 -15.68
N ALA A 62 -3.78 -10.52 -15.64
CA ALA A 62 -3.33 -9.23 -16.11
C ALA A 62 -3.46 -8.15 -15.03
N PHE A 63 -2.60 -7.13 -15.11
CA PHE A 63 -2.45 -6.08 -14.10
C PHE A 63 -2.50 -4.69 -14.73
N SER A 64 -2.98 -3.71 -13.96
CA SER A 64 -3.05 -2.31 -14.36
C SER A 64 -1.70 -1.59 -14.26
N GLN A 65 -0.73 -2.19 -13.55
CA GLN A 65 0.61 -1.64 -13.31
C GLN A 65 1.70 -2.67 -13.55
N ARG A 66 2.82 -2.22 -14.12
CA ARG A 66 4.00 -3.06 -14.34
C ARG A 66 4.61 -3.58 -13.05
N GLY A 67 4.71 -2.74 -12.01
CA GLY A 67 5.24 -3.15 -10.71
C GLY A 67 4.47 -4.33 -10.11
N THR A 68 3.13 -4.26 -10.15
CA THR A 68 2.26 -5.35 -9.67
C THR A 68 2.42 -6.63 -10.48
N LEU A 69 2.66 -6.54 -11.80
CA LEU A 69 3.00 -7.71 -12.61
C LEU A 69 4.32 -8.33 -12.16
N ILE A 70 5.36 -7.53 -11.92
CA ILE A 70 6.67 -8.03 -11.47
C ILE A 70 6.52 -8.72 -10.10
N ASP A 71 5.84 -8.08 -9.14
CA ASP A 71 5.57 -8.67 -7.83
C ASP A 71 4.80 -10.00 -7.96
N HIS A 72 3.82 -10.04 -8.87
CA HIS A 72 3.10 -11.27 -9.17
C HIS A 72 3.98 -12.34 -9.79
N GLN A 73 4.90 -12.00 -10.70
CA GLN A 73 5.78 -12.97 -11.35
C GLN A 73 6.67 -13.72 -10.34
N ILE A 74 7.07 -13.05 -9.26
CA ILE A 74 7.83 -13.69 -8.17
C ILE A 74 7.00 -14.80 -7.48
N THR A 75 5.67 -14.74 -7.53
CA THR A 75 4.82 -15.84 -6.99
C THR A 75 4.95 -17.14 -7.77
N HIS A 76 5.30 -17.08 -9.06
CA HIS A 76 5.52 -18.28 -9.86
C HIS A 76 6.87 -18.94 -9.55
N THR A 77 7.88 -18.16 -9.17
CA THR A 77 9.20 -18.70 -8.82
C THR A 77 9.25 -19.22 -7.38
N GLY A 78 8.28 -18.84 -6.54
CA GLY A 78 8.28 -19.15 -5.11
C GLY A 78 9.36 -18.41 -4.32
N MET A 79 10.10 -17.49 -4.96
CA MET A 79 11.16 -16.74 -4.29
C MET A 79 10.56 -15.83 -3.20
N LYS A 80 11.23 -15.81 -2.05
CA LYS A 80 10.86 -15.00 -0.90
C LYS A 80 12.08 -14.16 -0.47
N PRO A 81 12.34 -13.03 -1.16
CA PRO A 81 13.59 -12.30 -1.01
C PRO A 81 13.74 -11.63 0.36
N TYR A 82 12.67 -11.51 1.14
CA TYR A 82 12.70 -10.84 2.43
C TYR A 82 12.70 -11.85 3.59
N GLN A 83 13.89 -12.18 4.09
CA GLN A 83 14.07 -13.10 5.22
C GLN A 83 13.94 -12.37 6.55
N CYS A 84 13.32 -13.04 7.53
CA CYS A 84 13.31 -12.60 8.92
C CYS A 84 14.67 -12.87 9.56
N SER A 85 15.20 -11.89 10.29
CA SER A 85 16.46 -12.05 11.00
C SER A 85 16.31 -12.77 12.34
N LEU A 86 15.08 -13.03 12.79
CA LEU A 86 14.76 -13.62 14.10
C LEU A 86 14.21 -15.05 14.00
N CYS A 87 13.90 -15.54 12.79
CA CYS A 87 13.47 -16.91 12.53
C CYS A 87 13.61 -17.25 11.04
N ASP A 88 13.42 -18.52 10.67
CA ASP A 88 13.62 -19.00 9.28
C ASP A 88 12.49 -18.60 8.29
N LYS A 89 11.59 -17.71 8.69
CA LYS A 89 10.48 -17.29 7.83
C LYS A 89 10.95 -16.27 6.81
N ALA A 90 10.61 -16.52 5.55
CA ALA A 90 10.82 -15.60 4.44
C ALA A 90 9.49 -15.12 3.83
N PHE A 91 9.50 -13.94 3.25
CA PHE A 91 8.34 -13.26 2.69
C PHE A 91 8.59 -12.75 1.29
N LEU A 92 7.51 -12.65 0.52
CA LEU A 92 7.50 -12.11 -0.83
C LEU A 92 7.72 -10.59 -0.87
N HIS A 93 7.20 -9.87 0.13
CA HIS A 93 7.24 -8.42 0.19
C HIS A 93 7.85 -7.93 1.52
N ASN A 94 8.57 -6.81 1.48
CA ASN A 94 9.14 -6.18 2.68
C ASN A 94 8.08 -5.79 3.72
N TYR A 95 6.91 -5.32 3.26
CA TYR A 95 5.81 -4.97 4.17
C TYR A 95 5.30 -6.18 4.95
N SER A 96 5.20 -7.36 4.32
CA SER A 96 4.82 -8.61 4.99
C SER A 96 5.84 -8.99 6.05
N LEU A 97 7.13 -8.83 5.76
CA LEU A 97 8.21 -9.03 6.74
C LEU A 97 8.08 -8.05 7.93
N LYS A 98 7.84 -6.76 7.66
CA LYS A 98 7.64 -5.75 8.72
C LYS A 98 6.47 -6.07 9.64
N ILE A 99 5.34 -6.51 9.08
CA ILE A 99 4.20 -6.97 9.90
C ILE A 99 4.61 -8.19 10.72
N HIS A 100 5.29 -9.15 10.10
CA HIS A 100 5.75 -10.35 10.80
C HIS A 100 6.71 -10.02 11.94
N HIS A 101 7.61 -9.05 11.79
CA HIS A 101 8.49 -8.62 12.90
C HIS A 101 7.71 -8.22 14.16
N ARG A 102 6.47 -7.71 14.02
CA ARG A 102 5.61 -7.40 15.17
C ARG A 102 5.21 -8.63 15.98
N THR A 103 5.28 -9.84 15.42
CA THR A 103 5.05 -11.08 16.18
C THR A 103 6.21 -11.41 17.09
N HIS A 104 7.41 -10.92 16.81
CA HIS A 104 8.58 -11.07 17.68
C HIS A 104 8.63 -9.97 18.75
N THR A 105 8.32 -8.73 18.38
CA THR A 105 8.37 -7.59 19.31
C THR A 105 7.14 -7.46 20.18
N GLY A 106 6.02 -8.09 19.79
CA GLY A 106 4.72 -7.89 20.44
C GLY A 106 4.05 -6.54 20.13
N GLU A 107 4.62 -5.74 19.21
CA GLU A 107 4.11 -4.42 18.86
C GLU A 107 2.67 -4.48 18.30
N LYS A 108 1.77 -3.71 18.93
CA LYS A 108 0.35 -3.63 18.57
C LYS A 108 -0.06 -2.16 18.36
N PRO A 109 0.31 -1.55 17.22
CA PRO A 109 0.14 -0.12 17.01
C PRO A 109 -1.32 0.30 16.77
N TYR A 110 -2.24 -0.65 16.59
CA TYR A 110 -3.63 -0.36 16.29
C TYR A 110 -4.51 -0.66 17.50
N GLN A 111 -4.82 0.37 18.28
CA GLN A 111 -5.70 0.29 19.45
C GLN A 111 -7.17 0.42 19.06
N CYS A 112 -8.04 -0.32 19.73
CA CYS A 112 -9.48 -0.11 19.65
C CYS A 112 -9.85 1.12 20.47
N SER A 113 -10.73 1.97 19.92
CA SER A 113 -11.25 3.15 20.63
C SER A 113 -12.39 2.82 21.59
N GLN A 114 -12.93 1.60 21.55
CA GLN A 114 -14.10 1.18 22.33
C GLN A 114 -13.73 0.18 23.44
N CYS A 115 -12.50 -0.34 23.46
CA CYS A 115 -12.01 -1.24 24.50
C CYS A 115 -10.47 -1.27 24.51
N ASP A 116 -9.86 -1.91 25.52
CA ASP A 116 -8.39 -1.95 25.69
C ASP A 116 -7.65 -2.88 24.73
N LYS A 117 -8.34 -3.47 23.73
CA LYS A 117 -7.72 -4.40 22.79
C LYS A 117 -6.88 -3.65 21.76
N ALA A 118 -5.66 -4.14 21.55
CA ALA A 118 -4.75 -3.66 20.51
C ALA A 118 -4.34 -4.78 19.56
N PHE A 119 -4.06 -4.43 18.31
CA PHE A 119 -3.78 -5.35 17.22
C PHE A 119 -2.49 -4.97 16.49
N SER A 120 -1.79 -5.99 15.98
CA SER A 120 -0.56 -5.82 15.18
C SER A 120 -0.85 -5.39 13.73
N GLN A 121 -2.10 -5.54 13.28
CA GLN A 121 -2.54 -5.22 11.91
C GLN A 121 -3.86 -4.44 11.93
N ARG A 122 -3.98 -3.47 11.03
CA ARG A 122 -5.18 -2.62 10.89
C ARG A 122 -6.42 -3.42 10.48
N GLY A 123 -6.29 -4.40 9.60
CA GLY A 123 -7.42 -5.24 9.18
C GLY A 123 -8.06 -5.99 10.35
N ASN A 124 -7.25 -6.49 11.28
CA ASN A 124 -7.73 -7.16 12.49
C ASN A 124 -8.47 -6.19 13.41
N LEU A 125 -7.99 -4.95 13.55
CA LEU A 125 -8.71 -3.91 14.28
C LEU A 125 -10.08 -3.62 13.63
N ILE A 126 -10.14 -3.44 12.30
CA ILE A 126 -11.39 -3.16 11.59
C ILE A 126 -12.39 -4.30 11.78
N SER A 127 -11.93 -5.56 11.61
CA SER A 127 -12.77 -6.74 11.85
C SER A 127 -13.26 -6.81 13.30
N HIS A 128 -12.38 -6.52 14.26
CA HIS A 128 -12.78 -6.43 15.67
C HIS A 128 -13.79 -5.31 15.92
N GLN A 129 -13.67 -4.15 15.29
CA GLN A 129 -14.61 -3.05 15.49
C GLN A 129 -16.05 -3.42 15.10
N LYS A 130 -16.22 -4.29 14.10
CA LYS A 130 -17.54 -4.83 13.74
C LYS A 130 -18.21 -5.58 14.90
N THR A 131 -17.44 -6.18 15.81
CA THR A 131 -18.00 -6.89 16.97
C THR A 131 -18.68 -5.95 17.97
N HIS A 132 -18.33 -4.66 17.95
CA HIS A 132 -18.99 -3.65 18.81
C HIS A 132 -20.25 -3.06 18.18
N THR A 133 -20.30 -2.98 16.85
CA THR A 133 -21.47 -2.46 16.13
C THR A 133 -22.56 -3.51 15.92
N GLY A 134 -22.27 -4.79 16.18
CA GLY A 134 -23.20 -5.90 15.91
C GLY A 134 -23.36 -6.20 14.43
N GLU A 135 -22.62 -5.52 13.55
CA GLU A 135 -22.53 -5.87 12.13
C GLU A 135 -21.79 -7.22 12.05
N LYS A 136 -22.49 -8.27 11.61
CA LYS A 136 -21.87 -9.59 11.45
C LYS A 136 -20.62 -9.50 10.55
N PRO A 137 -19.58 -10.31 10.82
CA PRO A 137 -18.32 -10.31 10.07
C PRO A 137 -18.49 -10.31 8.55
#